data_AF-Q38DJ4-F1
#
_entry.id   AF-Q38DJ4-F1
#
_cell.length_a   1.000
_cell.length_b   1.000
_cell.length_c   1.000
_cell.angle_alpha   90.00
_cell.angle_beta   90.00
_cell.angle_gamma   90.00
#
_symmetry.space_group_name_H-M   'P 1'
#
loop_
_entity.id
_entity.type
_entity.pdbx_description
1 polymer ?
#
loop_
_entity_poly.entity_id
_entity_poly.type
_entity_poly.pdbx_seq_one_letter_code
_entity_poly.pdbx_strand_id
1 'polypeptide(L)'
;MDLDIVDDAEVYANSLRDARIEIMRGMSSTGDGKLGENCHPFLKEVVVDGRRQAEQQAAVLAATEFFINELLTCLECGMVLNGVKESEATQWRVWFRIFLSLYEASPAPTQAQWEHEMRLQNCETYFGETLDSGSDNNDWDEEDDGSNVEFHLRTLVTHCLAAARTWRRQRCEAGNTELMAKLQRATSIMCAFVEPHSLDW
;
A
#
# COMPACT_ATOMS: atom_id res chain seq x y z
N MET A 1 -52.41 -5.71 -27.18
CA MET A 1 -51.06 -5.16 -27.01
C MET A 1 -50.49 -5.89 -25.83
N ASP A 2 -49.75 -6.97 -26.09
CA ASP A 2 -48.96 -7.61 -25.05
C ASP A 2 -47.82 -6.63 -24.77
N LEU A 3 -47.83 -6.06 -23.57
CA LEU A 3 -46.70 -5.31 -23.07
C LEU A 3 -45.62 -6.35 -22.78
N ASP A 4 -44.62 -6.43 -23.66
CA ASP A 4 -43.35 -7.07 -23.34
C ASP A 4 -42.80 -6.34 -22.12
N ILE A 5 -43.09 -6.89 -20.94
CA ILE A 5 -42.41 -6.53 -19.71
C ILE A 5 -41.00 -7.10 -19.89
N VAL A 6 -40.10 -6.26 -20.41
CA VAL A 6 -38.68 -6.55 -20.43
C VAL A 6 -38.31 -6.90 -18.99
N ASP A 7 -37.75 -8.08 -18.79
CA ASP A 7 -37.32 -8.55 -17.48
C ASP A 7 -36.33 -7.51 -16.91
N ASP A 8 -36.65 -6.93 -15.76
CA ASP A 8 -35.79 -5.95 -15.09
C ASP A 8 -34.37 -6.50 -14.88
N ALA A 9 -34.23 -7.83 -14.75
CA ALA A 9 -32.94 -8.50 -14.68
C ALA A 9 -32.12 -8.40 -15.99
N GLU A 10 -32.77 -8.46 -17.15
CA GLU A 10 -32.12 -8.31 -18.45
C GLU A 10 -31.69 -6.85 -18.69
N VAL A 11 -32.53 -5.88 -18.31
CA VAL A 11 -32.18 -4.45 -18.36
C VAL A 11 -30.98 -4.17 -17.46
N TYR A 12 -30.98 -4.74 -16.25
CA TYR A 12 -29.89 -4.61 -15.29
C TYR A 12 -28.57 -5.20 -15.83
N ALA A 13 -28.62 -6.42 -16.37
CA ALA A 13 -27.45 -7.10 -16.93
C ALA A 13 -26.86 -6.33 -18.12
N ASN A 14 -27.71 -5.79 -19.01
CA ASN A 14 -27.26 -5.00 -20.14
C ASN A 14 -26.65 -3.66 -19.71
N SER A 15 -27.24 -2.97 -18.73
CA SER A 15 -26.69 -1.73 -18.19
C SER A 15 -25.31 -1.92 -17.55
N LEU A 16 -25.11 -3.01 -16.78
CA LEU A 16 -23.81 -3.38 -16.23
C LEU A 16 -22.79 -3.68 -17.32
N ARG A 17 -23.20 -4.39 -18.39
CA ARG A 17 -22.32 -4.72 -19.50
C ARG A 17 -21.88 -3.48 -20.26
N ASP A 18 -22.78 -2.55 -20.53
CA ASP A 18 -22.48 -1.30 -21.22
C ASP A 18 -21.55 -0.42 -20.38
N ALA A 19 -21.83 -0.28 -19.08
CA ALA A 19 -20.95 0.44 -18.16
C ALA A 19 -19.55 -0.18 -18.10
N ARG A 20 -19.46 -1.52 -18.08
CA ARG A 20 -18.16 -2.23 -18.13
C ARG A 20 -17.41 -1.95 -19.43
N ILE A 21 -18.09 -1.97 -20.58
CA ILE A 21 -17.47 -1.64 -21.87
C ILE A 21 -16.97 -0.20 -21.87
N GLU A 22 -17.72 0.73 -21.29
CA GLU A 22 -17.37 2.15 -21.26
C GLU A 22 -16.17 2.41 -20.33
N ILE A 23 -16.10 1.76 -19.16
CA ILE A 23 -14.91 1.79 -18.27
C ILE A 23 -13.70 1.15 -18.96
N MET A 24 -13.86 -0.01 -19.59
CA MET A 24 -12.74 -0.70 -20.27
C MET A 24 -12.25 0.04 -21.52
N ARG A 25 -12.97 1.04 -22.02
CA ARG A 25 -12.48 1.92 -23.10
C ARG A 25 -11.40 2.90 -22.64
N GLY A 26 -11.12 2.97 -21.34
CA GLY A 26 -9.91 3.57 -20.77
C GLY A 26 -9.82 5.06 -21.02
N MET A 27 -10.53 5.86 -20.21
CA MET A 27 -10.15 7.24 -19.99
C MET A 27 -8.94 7.29 -19.03
N SER A 28 -8.45 8.47 -18.70
CA SER A 28 -7.54 8.59 -17.55
C SER A 28 -8.19 8.03 -16.29
N SER A 29 -7.43 7.60 -15.27
CA SER A 29 -7.98 7.10 -14.01
C SER A 29 -9.03 8.04 -13.39
N THR A 30 -8.82 9.35 -13.53
CA THR A 30 -9.78 10.40 -13.14
C THR A 30 -11.06 10.38 -13.98
N GLY A 31 -10.95 10.09 -15.27
CA GLY A 31 -12.08 9.92 -16.18
C GLY A 31 -12.89 8.68 -15.87
N ASP A 32 -12.23 7.53 -15.70
CA ASP A 32 -12.88 6.25 -15.40
C ASP A 32 -13.62 6.30 -14.05
N GLY A 33 -13.02 6.94 -13.04
CA GLY A 33 -13.67 7.15 -11.75
C GLY A 33 -14.95 8.00 -11.86
N LYS A 34 -14.91 9.10 -12.62
CA LYS A 34 -16.10 9.93 -12.87
C LYS A 34 -17.16 9.18 -13.66
N LEU A 35 -16.76 8.32 -14.58
CA LEU A 35 -17.68 7.51 -15.35
C LEU A 35 -18.39 6.50 -14.44
N GLY A 36 -17.64 5.75 -13.63
CA GLY A 36 -18.17 4.83 -12.63
C GLY A 36 -19.11 5.49 -11.62
N GLU A 37 -18.76 6.69 -11.12
CA GLU A 37 -19.62 7.49 -10.23
C GLU A 37 -20.99 7.82 -10.85
N ASN A 38 -21.06 7.96 -12.17
CA ASN A 38 -22.25 8.43 -12.89
C ASN A 38 -23.05 7.30 -13.58
N CYS A 39 -22.45 6.16 -13.88
CA CYS A 39 -23.12 5.08 -14.63
C CYS A 39 -24.09 4.27 -13.79
N HIS A 40 -23.74 3.91 -12.55
CA HIS A 40 -24.55 2.99 -11.75
C HIS A 40 -24.28 3.12 -10.24
N PRO A 41 -25.30 3.03 -9.35
CA PRO A 41 -25.12 3.14 -7.89
C PRO A 41 -24.06 2.17 -7.32
N PHE A 42 -24.05 0.92 -7.77
CA PHE A 42 -23.02 -0.06 -7.40
C PHE A 42 -21.60 0.39 -7.79
N LEU A 43 -21.41 0.90 -9.02
CA LEU A 43 -20.09 1.36 -9.48
C LEU A 43 -19.64 2.61 -8.71
N LYS A 44 -20.60 3.46 -8.32
CA LYS A 44 -20.32 4.59 -7.43
C LYS A 44 -19.80 4.13 -6.07
N GLU A 45 -20.39 3.10 -5.47
CA GLU A 45 -19.89 2.51 -4.21
C GLU A 45 -18.48 1.96 -4.40
N VAL A 46 -18.23 1.19 -5.47
CA VAL A 46 -16.89 0.67 -5.80
C VAL A 46 -15.85 1.79 -5.97
N VAL A 47 -16.19 2.89 -6.64
CA VAL A 47 -15.27 4.04 -6.81
C VAL A 47 -15.01 4.74 -5.47
N VAL A 48 -16.03 4.89 -4.62
CA VAL A 48 -15.88 5.48 -3.28
C VAL A 48 -14.97 4.61 -2.40
N ASP A 49 -15.17 3.29 -2.43
CA ASP A 49 -14.35 2.34 -1.67
C ASP A 49 -12.91 2.31 -2.19
N GLY A 50 -12.72 2.29 -3.52
CA GLY A 50 -11.39 2.36 -4.13
C GLY A 50 -10.65 3.66 -3.79
N ARG A 51 -11.34 4.81 -3.79
CA ARG A 51 -10.75 6.09 -3.35
C ARG A 51 -10.35 6.03 -1.88
N ARG A 52 -11.22 5.49 -1.03
CA ARG A 52 -10.95 5.34 0.40
C ARG A 52 -9.74 4.44 0.66
N GLN A 53 -9.63 3.33 -0.06
CA GLN A 53 -8.50 2.41 0.03
C GLN A 53 -7.21 3.10 -0.44
N ALA A 54 -7.25 3.85 -1.55
CA ALA A 54 -6.10 4.61 -2.03
C ALA A 54 -5.65 5.69 -1.03
N GLU A 55 -6.59 6.38 -0.38
CA GLU A 55 -6.29 7.36 0.68
C GLU A 55 -5.66 6.71 1.92
N GLN A 56 -6.17 5.54 2.33
CA GLN A 56 -5.60 4.76 3.43
C GLN A 56 -4.18 4.31 3.10
N GLN A 57 -3.97 3.75 1.89
CA GLN A 57 -2.65 3.32 1.43
C GLN A 57 -1.66 4.48 1.37
N ALA A 58 -2.07 5.63 0.80
CA ALA A 58 -1.26 6.84 0.77
C ALA A 58 -0.90 7.35 2.17
N ALA A 59 -1.84 7.27 3.13
CA ALA A 59 -1.58 7.64 4.51
C ALA A 59 -0.54 6.70 5.17
N VAL A 60 -0.60 5.39 4.90
CA VAL A 60 0.38 4.41 5.40
C VAL A 60 1.76 4.67 4.82
N LEU A 61 1.87 4.89 3.51
CA LEU A 61 3.12 5.22 2.86
C LEU A 61 3.70 6.52 3.43
N ALA A 62 2.92 7.60 3.51
CA ALA A 62 3.38 8.87 4.08
C ALA A 62 3.81 8.76 5.55
N ALA A 63 3.07 8.00 6.36
CA ALA A 63 3.41 7.76 7.77
C ALA A 63 4.73 6.98 7.94
N THR A 64 4.92 5.97 7.09
CA THR A 64 6.13 5.14 7.08
C THR A 64 7.34 5.94 6.59
N GLU A 65 7.17 6.74 5.54
CA GLU A 65 8.19 7.64 5.03
C GLU A 65 8.65 8.64 6.10
N PHE A 66 7.69 9.32 6.74
CA PHE A 66 7.96 10.24 7.83
C PHE A 66 8.76 9.55 8.93
N PHE A 67 8.33 8.35 9.35
CA PHE A 67 9.01 7.62 10.40
C PHE A 67 10.47 7.27 10.04
N ILE A 68 10.70 6.72 8.85
CA ILE A 68 12.04 6.32 8.40
C ILE A 68 12.97 7.54 8.29
N ASN A 69 12.48 8.65 7.75
CA ASN A 69 13.28 9.88 7.61
C ASN A 69 13.65 10.49 8.97
N GLU A 70 12.71 10.54 9.91
CA GLU A 70 12.96 11.03 11.27
C GLU A 70 13.88 10.09 12.05
N LEU A 71 13.73 8.78 11.87
CA LEU A 71 14.60 7.76 12.47
C LEU A 71 16.05 7.94 11.99
N LEU A 72 16.26 8.07 10.69
CA LEU A 72 17.59 8.30 10.11
C LEU A 72 18.19 9.62 10.57
N THR A 73 17.41 10.71 10.57
CA THR A 73 17.86 12.02 11.08
C THR A 73 18.34 11.91 12.53
N CYS A 74 17.64 11.15 13.36
CA CYS A 74 18.02 10.92 14.75
C CYS A 74 19.32 10.10 14.89
N LEU A 75 19.46 9.04 14.09
CA LEU A 75 20.67 8.20 14.08
C LEU A 75 21.89 8.99 13.58
N GLU A 76 21.73 9.79 12.53
CA GLU A 76 22.76 10.70 11.99
C GLU A 76 23.19 11.75 13.04
N CYS A 77 22.27 12.20 13.90
CA CYS A 77 22.54 13.10 15.02
C CYS A 77 23.18 12.39 16.23
N GLY A 78 23.55 11.11 16.12
CA GLY A 78 24.21 10.33 17.16
C GLY A 78 23.29 9.88 18.30
N MET A 79 21.97 9.93 18.11
CA MET A 79 21.05 9.39 19.10
C MET A 79 21.12 7.85 19.11
N VAL A 80 21.42 7.29 20.27
CA VAL A 80 21.37 5.84 20.45
C VAL A 80 19.93 5.41 20.65
N LEU A 81 19.33 4.82 19.62
CA LEU A 81 18.04 4.13 19.70
C LEU A 81 18.31 2.64 19.86
N ASN A 82 18.05 2.10 21.06
CA ASN A 82 18.30 0.67 21.31
C ASN A 82 17.51 -0.19 20.31
N GLY A 83 18.22 -1.06 19.60
CA GLY A 83 17.62 -2.10 18.76
C GLY A 83 17.52 -1.80 17.26
N VAL A 84 17.91 -0.60 16.80
CA VAL A 84 17.97 -0.31 15.35
C VAL A 84 19.33 0.24 14.99
N LYS A 85 20.00 -0.40 14.03
CA LYS A 85 21.27 0.08 13.48
C LYS A 85 21.03 1.06 12.34
N GLU A 86 21.91 2.04 12.15
CA GLU A 86 21.86 2.98 11.03
C GLU A 86 21.87 2.25 9.66
N SER A 87 22.68 1.21 9.52
CA SER A 87 22.71 0.38 8.31
C SER A 87 21.37 -0.30 8.02
N GLU A 88 20.66 -0.73 9.07
CA GLU A 88 19.36 -1.38 8.97
C GLU A 88 18.26 -0.37 8.59
N ALA A 89 18.22 0.79 9.26
CA ALA A 89 17.30 1.87 8.91
C ALA A 89 17.54 2.40 7.48
N THR A 90 18.80 2.41 7.03
CA THR A 90 19.16 2.77 5.65
C THR A 90 18.60 1.76 4.66
N GLN A 91 18.70 0.47 4.97
CA GLN A 91 18.12 -0.59 4.14
C GLN A 91 16.59 -0.50 4.09
N TRP A 92 15.94 -0.19 5.21
CA TRP A 92 14.49 0.05 5.25
C TRP A 92 14.09 1.17 4.31
N ARG A 93 14.86 2.28 4.28
CA ARG A 93 14.61 3.38 3.34
C ARG A 93 14.72 2.93 1.88
N VAL A 94 15.69 2.07 1.54
CA VAL A 94 15.84 1.55 0.17
C VAL A 94 14.64 0.71 -0.21
N TRP A 95 14.24 -0.27 0.62
CA TRP A 95 13.04 -1.08 0.37
C TRP A 95 11.77 -0.23 0.30
N PHE A 96 11.65 0.77 1.17
CA PHE A 96 10.49 1.68 1.17
C PHE A 96 10.37 2.48 -0.13
N ARG A 97 11.49 2.93 -0.70
CA ARG A 97 11.49 3.63 -1.99
C ARG A 97 11.02 2.74 -3.15
N ILE A 98 11.28 1.43 -3.07
CA ILE A 98 10.76 0.47 -4.06
C ILE A 98 9.25 0.40 -3.97
N PHE A 99 8.67 0.32 -2.76
CA PHE A 99 7.22 0.37 -2.58
C PHE A 99 6.62 1.67 -3.13
N LEU A 100 7.24 2.83 -2.88
CA LEU A 100 6.78 4.09 -3.46
C LEU A 100 6.75 4.03 -5.00
N SER A 101 7.82 3.54 -5.64
CA SER A 101 7.88 3.37 -7.11
C SER A 101 6.77 2.46 -7.63
N LEU A 102 6.55 1.32 -6.96
CA LEU A 102 5.53 0.35 -7.33
C LEU A 102 4.12 0.91 -7.23
N TYR A 103 3.78 1.57 -6.11
CA TYR A 103 2.45 2.13 -5.88
C TYR A 103 2.19 3.40 -6.70
N GLU A 104 3.25 4.10 -7.15
CA GLU A 104 3.12 5.16 -8.16
C GLU A 104 2.77 4.59 -9.54
N ALA A 105 3.30 3.40 -9.89
CA ALA A 105 3.10 2.77 -11.18
C ALA A 105 1.81 1.92 -11.28
N SER A 106 1.45 1.22 -10.20
CA SER A 106 0.31 0.30 -10.14
C SER A 106 -0.40 0.39 -8.79
N PRO A 107 -1.75 0.46 -8.74
CA PRO A 107 -2.50 0.42 -7.49
C PRO A 107 -2.42 -0.95 -6.79
N ALA A 108 -2.16 -2.02 -7.54
CA ALA A 108 -1.98 -3.39 -7.06
C ALA A 108 -0.70 -3.96 -7.71
N PRO A 109 0.48 -3.62 -7.18
CA PRO A 109 1.73 -4.08 -7.75
C PRO A 109 1.87 -5.60 -7.59
N THR A 110 2.30 -6.26 -8.66
CA THR A 110 2.49 -7.72 -8.68
C THR A 110 3.85 -8.11 -8.09
N GLN A 111 3.99 -9.36 -7.67
CA GLN A 111 5.27 -9.95 -7.26
C GLN A 111 6.33 -9.80 -8.37
N ALA A 112 5.96 -9.99 -9.64
CA ALA A 112 6.87 -9.80 -10.76
C ALA A 112 7.40 -8.36 -10.86
N GLN A 113 6.55 -7.36 -10.61
CA GLN A 113 6.97 -5.96 -10.54
C GLN A 113 7.88 -5.70 -9.34
N TRP A 114 7.54 -6.25 -8.17
CA TRP A 114 8.36 -6.16 -6.95
C TRP A 114 9.78 -6.72 -7.17
N GLU A 115 9.89 -7.93 -7.70
CA GLU A 115 11.18 -8.55 -8.00
C GLU A 115 11.97 -7.75 -9.04
N HIS A 116 11.29 -7.24 -10.07
CA HIS A 116 11.92 -6.39 -11.08
C HIS A 116 12.53 -5.12 -10.47
N GLU A 117 11.76 -4.39 -9.66
CA GLU A 117 12.24 -3.17 -9.00
C GLU A 117 13.36 -3.45 -7.99
N MET A 118 13.26 -4.55 -7.23
CA MET A 118 14.35 -4.96 -6.32
C MET A 118 15.65 -5.24 -7.07
N ARG A 119 15.59 -5.92 -8.22
CA ARG A 119 16.77 -6.16 -9.08
C ARG A 119 17.31 -4.84 -9.64
N LEU A 120 16.46 -3.91 -10.08
CA LEU A 120 16.88 -2.59 -10.57
C LEU A 120 17.65 -1.79 -9.51
N GLN A 121 17.28 -1.93 -8.24
CA GLN A 121 17.95 -1.27 -7.11
C GLN A 121 19.13 -2.08 -6.53
N ASN A 122 19.55 -3.18 -7.17
CA ASN A 122 20.57 -4.12 -6.67
C ASN A 122 20.28 -4.62 -5.24
N CYS A 123 19.01 -4.80 -4.89
CA CYS A 123 18.59 -5.34 -3.62
C CYS A 123 18.38 -6.85 -3.75
N GLU A 124 19.37 -7.64 -3.34
CA GLU A 124 19.32 -9.11 -3.43
C GLU A 124 18.57 -9.75 -2.26
N THR A 125 18.43 -9.03 -1.14
CA THR A 125 17.80 -9.54 0.08
C THR A 125 16.73 -8.60 0.63
N TYR A 126 15.72 -9.21 1.23
CA TYR A 126 14.64 -8.55 1.96
C TYR A 126 14.53 -9.21 3.34
N PHE A 127 14.84 -8.48 4.41
CA PHE A 127 14.98 -9.04 5.77
C PHE A 127 15.82 -10.33 5.87
N GLY A 128 16.85 -10.47 5.01
CA GLY A 128 17.75 -11.62 4.98
C GLY A 128 17.26 -12.79 4.12
N GLU A 129 16.03 -12.73 3.60
CA GLU A 129 15.53 -13.65 2.59
C GLU A 129 16.06 -13.22 1.22
N THR A 130 16.69 -14.16 0.51
CA THR A 130 17.11 -13.93 -0.88
C THR A 130 15.90 -13.97 -1.79
N LEU A 131 15.81 -13.05 -2.74
CA LEU A 131 14.81 -13.12 -3.80
C LEU A 131 15.08 -14.38 -4.63
N ASP A 132 14.29 -15.43 -4.42
CA ASP A 132 14.48 -16.70 -5.11
C ASP A 132 14.34 -16.46 -6.62
N SER A 133 15.47 -16.54 -7.32
CA SER A 133 15.60 -16.13 -8.72
C SER A 133 15.21 -17.27 -9.68
N GLY A 134 14.53 -18.31 -9.19
CA GLY A 134 14.61 -19.65 -9.76
C GLY A 134 13.35 -20.49 -9.78
N SER A 135 12.14 -19.91 -9.75
CA SER A 135 10.95 -20.68 -10.15
C SER A 135 10.85 -20.70 -11.68
N ASP A 136 11.61 -21.61 -12.31
CA ASP A 136 11.42 -22.06 -13.70
C ASP A 136 10.10 -22.86 -13.89
N ASN A 137 9.16 -22.77 -12.95
CA ASN A 137 7.82 -23.33 -13.04
C ASN A 137 6.83 -22.21 -13.42
N ASN A 138 6.59 -22.09 -14.72
CA ASN A 138 5.55 -21.28 -15.38
C ASN A 138 4.11 -21.72 -15.03
N ASP A 139 3.78 -21.90 -13.75
CA ASP A 139 2.44 -22.35 -13.29
C ASP A 139 1.76 -21.36 -12.31
N TRP A 140 2.26 -20.12 -12.17
CA TRP A 140 1.76 -19.13 -11.19
C TRP A 140 1.19 -17.82 -11.79
N ASP A 141 1.04 -17.72 -13.11
CA ASP A 141 0.87 -16.43 -13.81
C ASP A 141 -0.57 -15.94 -14.05
N GLU A 142 -1.61 -16.57 -13.48
CA GLU A 142 -3.00 -16.14 -13.73
C GLU A 142 -3.72 -15.45 -12.56
N GLU A 143 -3.19 -15.47 -11.33
CA GLU A 143 -3.90 -14.90 -10.15
C GLU A 143 -2.97 -14.20 -9.13
N ASP A 144 -1.97 -13.43 -9.58
CA ASP A 144 -1.26 -12.51 -8.67
C ASP A 144 -2.12 -11.26 -8.41
N ASP A 145 -2.79 -11.26 -7.26
CA ASP A 145 -3.64 -10.17 -6.78
C ASP A 145 -2.87 -9.04 -6.07
N GLY A 146 -1.53 -9.12 -5.99
CA GLY A 146 -0.68 -8.17 -5.30
C GLY A 146 -0.58 -8.40 -3.78
N SER A 147 -1.22 -9.44 -3.23
CA SER A 147 -1.16 -9.78 -1.80
C SER A 147 0.26 -10.05 -1.31
N ASN A 148 1.14 -10.58 -2.17
CA ASN A 148 2.56 -10.79 -1.88
C ASN A 148 3.29 -9.46 -1.60
N VAL A 149 3.06 -8.45 -2.45
CA VAL A 149 3.68 -7.12 -2.29
C VAL A 149 3.11 -6.41 -1.06
N GLU A 150 1.80 -6.57 -0.79
CA GLU A 150 1.20 -6.07 0.44
C GLU A 150 1.80 -6.74 1.69
N PHE A 151 2.02 -8.05 1.67
CA PHE A 151 2.66 -8.79 2.76
C PHE A 151 4.07 -8.27 3.04
N HIS A 152 4.88 -8.04 2.00
CA HIS A 152 6.19 -7.43 2.17
C HIS A 152 6.06 -6.02 2.75
N LEU A 153 5.15 -5.16 2.25
CA LEU A 153 4.94 -3.84 2.84
C LEU A 153 4.55 -3.93 4.33
N ARG A 154 3.61 -4.81 4.70
CA ARG A 154 3.21 -5.06 6.09
C ARG A 154 4.39 -5.50 6.95
N THR A 155 5.27 -6.32 6.42
CA THR A 155 6.50 -6.75 7.12
C THR A 155 7.38 -5.55 7.44
N LEU A 156 7.70 -4.70 6.45
CA LEU A 156 8.47 -3.48 6.67
C LEU A 156 7.82 -2.55 7.70
N VAL A 157 6.52 -2.29 7.56
CA VAL A 157 5.77 -1.42 8.48
C VAL A 157 5.78 -2.00 9.90
N THR A 158 5.75 -3.33 10.06
CA THR A 158 5.84 -4.00 11.36
C THR A 158 7.19 -3.75 12.03
N HIS A 159 8.29 -3.83 11.29
CA HIS A 159 9.62 -3.50 11.79
C HIS A 159 9.73 -2.02 12.17
N CYS A 160 9.22 -1.11 11.33
CA CYS A 160 9.15 0.31 11.64
C CYS A 160 8.32 0.57 12.91
N LEU A 161 7.19 -0.10 13.08
CA LEU A 161 6.33 0.02 14.25
C LEU A 161 7.02 -0.44 15.54
N ALA A 162 7.77 -1.55 15.48
CA ALA A 162 8.57 -2.02 16.61
C ALA A 162 9.65 -1.00 17.03
N ALA A 163 10.33 -0.41 16.05
CA ALA A 163 11.29 0.67 16.27
C ALA A 163 10.61 1.93 16.86
N ALA A 164 9.46 2.35 16.31
CA ALA A 164 8.70 3.50 16.78
C ALA A 164 8.25 3.34 18.24
N ARG A 165 7.77 2.15 18.62
CA ARG A 165 7.38 1.83 20.00
C ARG A 165 8.58 1.92 20.95
N THR A 166 9.74 1.44 20.53
CA THR A 166 10.97 1.52 21.32
C THR A 166 11.46 2.96 21.47
N TRP A 167 11.45 3.72 20.37
CA TRP A 167 11.81 5.13 20.36
C TRP A 167 10.90 5.95 21.28
N ARG A 168 9.57 5.76 21.21
CA ARG A 168 8.64 6.46 22.10
C ARG A 168 8.91 6.20 23.59
N ARG A 169 9.22 4.95 23.97
CA ARG A 169 9.55 4.61 25.36
C ARG A 169 10.81 5.32 25.86
N GLN A 170 11.79 5.55 24.99
CA GLN A 170 13.05 6.23 25.34
C GLN A 170 12.90 7.76 25.40
N ARG A 171 11.91 8.34 24.70
CA ARG A 171 11.76 9.80 24.54
C ARG A 171 10.61 10.42 25.31
N CYS A 172 9.93 9.69 26.18
CA CYS A 172 8.90 10.25 27.06
C CYS A 172 9.37 11.45 27.92
N GLU A 173 10.68 11.74 28.00
CA GLU A 173 11.24 12.82 28.82
C GLU A 173 11.81 14.02 28.01
N ALA A 174 11.95 13.90 26.68
CA ALA A 174 12.57 14.95 25.86
C ALA A 174 11.50 15.86 25.24
N GLY A 175 11.44 17.12 25.69
CA GLY A 175 10.39 18.11 25.44
C GLY A 175 10.14 18.61 24.00
N ASN A 176 10.23 17.75 22.98
CA ASN A 176 9.76 18.08 21.63
C ASN A 176 8.34 17.54 21.41
N THR A 177 7.36 18.28 21.95
CA THR A 177 5.94 17.88 21.95
C THR A 177 5.35 17.74 20.54
N GLU A 178 5.77 18.58 19.60
CA GLU A 178 5.27 18.54 18.22
C GLU A 178 5.75 17.31 17.46
N LEU A 179 7.06 17.01 17.51
CA LEU A 179 7.62 15.82 16.87
C LEU A 179 7.00 14.54 17.46
N MET A 180 6.85 14.49 18.78
CA MET A 180 6.22 13.35 19.44
C MET A 180 4.75 13.17 19.04
N ALA A 181 4.01 14.26 18.84
CA ALA A 181 2.63 14.19 18.33
C ALA A 181 2.58 13.66 16.88
N LYS A 182 3.48 14.12 15.99
CA LYS A 182 3.59 13.60 14.61
C LYS A 182 3.98 12.13 14.59
N LEU A 183 4.98 11.74 15.39
CA LEU A 183 5.42 10.35 15.55
C LEU A 183 4.29 9.47 16.08
N GLN A 184 3.51 9.94 17.05
CA GLN A 184 2.35 9.22 17.56
C GLN A 184 1.28 9.02 16.49
N ARG A 185 0.99 10.04 15.67
CA ARG A 185 0.05 9.93 14.56
C ARG A 185 0.53 8.92 13.51
N ALA A 186 1.80 9.01 13.09
CA ALA A 186 2.39 8.06 12.15
C ALA A 186 2.36 6.63 12.70
N THR A 187 2.74 6.44 13.97
CA THR A 187 2.67 5.15 14.67
C THR A 187 1.24 4.59 14.67
N SER A 188 0.23 5.44 14.89
CA SER A 188 -1.17 5.02 14.89
C SER A 188 -1.63 4.53 13.52
N ILE A 189 -1.24 5.22 12.44
CA ILE A 189 -1.56 4.84 11.06
C ILE A 189 -0.88 3.50 10.71
N MET A 190 0.42 3.38 11.01
CA MET A 190 1.16 2.13 10.79
C MET A 190 0.58 0.96 11.60
N CYS A 191 0.15 1.20 12.85
CA CYS A 191 -0.48 0.18 13.69
C CYS A 191 -1.80 -0.29 13.07
N ALA A 192 -2.64 0.64 12.62
CA ALA A 192 -3.90 0.33 11.97
C ALA A 192 -3.71 -0.47 10.67
N PHE A 193 -2.60 -0.31 9.94
CA PHE A 193 -2.30 -1.09 8.74
C PHE A 193 -1.83 -2.52 9.05
N VAL A 194 -1.00 -2.69 10.08
CA VAL A 194 -0.41 -3.99 10.45
C VAL A 194 -1.40 -4.88 11.21
N GLU A 195 -2.34 -4.30 11.96
CA GLU A 195 -3.29 -5.08 12.75
C GLU A 195 -4.10 -6.03 11.85
N PRO A 196 -4.12 -7.35 12.17
CA PRO A 196 -5.00 -8.28 11.49
C PRO A 196 -6.43 -7.85 11.82
N HIS A 197 -7.22 -7.55 10.77
CA HIS A 197 -8.68 -7.27 10.79
C HIS A 197 -9.15 -5.80 10.79
N SER A 198 -8.33 -4.82 10.39
CA SER A 198 -8.80 -3.43 10.20
C SER A 198 -9.11 -3.05 8.75
N LEU A 199 -8.70 -3.88 7.78
CA LEU A 199 -8.90 -3.68 6.34
C LEU A 199 -9.65 -4.83 5.66
N ASP A 200 -10.29 -5.71 6.43
CA ASP A 200 -11.34 -6.59 5.89
C ASP A 200 -12.61 -5.73 5.71
N TRP A 201 -12.81 -5.22 4.50
CA TRP A 201 -14.07 -4.64 4.01
C TRP A 201 -14.62 -5.59 2.96
#